data_AF-A0A497G0H9-F1
#
_entry.id   AF-A0A497G0H9-F1
#
_cell.length_a   1.000
_cell.length_b   1.000
_cell.length_c   1.000
_cell.angle_alpha   90.00
_cell.angle_beta   90.00
_cell.angle_gamma   90.00
#
_symmetry.space_group_name_H-M   'P 1'
#
loop_
_entity.id
_entity.type
_entity.pdbx_description
1 polymer ?
#
loop_
_entity_poly.entity_id
_entity_poly.type
_entity_poly.pdbx_seq_one_letter_code
_entity_poly.pdbx_strand_id
1 'polypeptide(L)'
;MAKEVFVVESLEDFLKLADKVDLVLRIDPYLIAYYYGLVFCLDLSTLPDKDVREALQSLKTKTIFVKSIKTTKELLRGLSQ
;
A
#
# COMPACT_ATOMS: atom_id res chain seq x y z
N MET A 1 10.20 12.35 -5.76
CA MET A 1 10.01 11.21 -4.83
C MET A 1 9.59 11.80 -3.50
N ALA A 2 8.53 11.29 -2.88
CA ALA A 2 8.20 11.68 -1.52
C ALA A 2 9.40 11.37 -0.63
N LYS A 3 9.92 12.38 0.06
CA LYS A 3 11.07 12.24 0.97
C LYS A 3 10.64 11.73 2.35
N GLU A 4 9.33 11.74 2.61
CA GLU A 4 8.72 11.47 3.91
C GLU A 4 7.55 10.52 3.72
N VAL A 5 7.41 9.58 4.65
CA VAL A 5 6.31 8.62 4.73
C VAL A 5 5.57 8.86 6.03
N PHE A 6 4.26 9.07 5.94
CA PHE A 6 3.39 9.27 7.07
C PHE A 6 2.84 7.92 7.51
N VAL A 7 3.25 7.47 8.70
CA VAL A 7 2.73 6.24 9.29
C VAL A 7 1.36 6.54 9.91
N VAL A 8 0.37 5.75 9.53
CA VAL A 8 -0.98 5.80 10.09
C VAL A 8 -1.10 4.71 11.14
N GLU A 9 -1.45 5.08 12.36
CA GLU A 9 -1.47 4.15 13.51
C GLU A 9 -2.73 3.28 13.56
N SER A 10 -3.85 3.78 13.04
CA SER A 10 -5.15 3.11 13.14
C SER A 10 -5.66 2.67 11.76
N LEU A 11 -6.35 1.53 11.73
CA LEU A 11 -7.05 1.08 10.53
C LEU A 11 -8.13 2.08 10.10
N GLU A 12 -8.88 2.63 11.06
CA GLU A 12 -9.97 3.56 10.79
C GLU A 12 -9.50 4.79 10.01
N ASP A 13 -8.40 5.41 10.43
CA ASP A 13 -7.86 6.60 9.75
C ASP A 13 -7.28 6.26 8.39
N PHE A 14 -6.69 5.08 8.25
CA PHE A 14 -6.23 4.62 6.94
C PHE A 14 -7.41 4.39 5.98
N LEU A 15 -8.53 3.84 6.44
CA LEU A 15 -9.73 3.65 5.62
C LEU A 15 -10.33 4.99 5.17
N LYS A 16 -10.39 5.98 6.06
CA LYS A 16 -10.84 7.35 5.70
C LYS A 16 -10.00 7.94 4.57
N LEU A 17 -8.68 7.75 4.62
CA LEU A 17 -7.76 8.16 3.56
C LEU A 17 -7.96 7.33 2.30
N ALA A 18 -8.07 6.01 2.44
CA ALA A 18 -8.22 5.09 1.33
C ALA A 18 -9.49 5.36 0.51
N ASP A 19 -10.53 5.94 1.10
CA ASP A 19 -11.75 6.38 0.42
C ASP A 19 -11.56 7.61 -0.47
N LYS A 20 -10.45 8.33 -0.33
CA LYS A 20 -10.12 9.51 -1.14
C LYS A 20 -9.18 9.20 -2.30
N VAL A 21 -8.71 7.96 -2.41
CA VAL A 21 -7.76 7.54 -3.45
C VAL A 21 -8.36 6.43 -4.29
N ASP A 22 -7.98 6.41 -5.57
CA ASP A 22 -8.44 5.38 -6.51
C ASP A 22 -7.75 4.03 -6.28
N LEU A 23 -6.57 4.05 -5.66
CA LEU A 23 -5.70 2.88 -5.55
C LEU A 23 -4.94 2.84 -4.22
N VAL A 24 -4.86 1.65 -3.64
CA VAL A 24 -3.99 1.29 -2.53
C VAL A 24 -3.00 0.22 -3.01
N LEU A 25 -1.72 0.39 -2.69
CA LEU A 25 -0.71 -0.65 -2.93
C LEU A 25 -0.54 -1.48 -1.67
N ARG A 26 -0.56 -2.81 -1.80
CA ARG A 26 -0.11 -3.71 -0.76
C ARG A 26 1.29 -4.20 -1.08
N ILE A 27 2.26 -3.73 -0.29
CA ILE A 27 3.63 -4.23 -0.28
C ILE A 27 3.81 -4.88 1.08
N ASP A 28 3.55 -6.17 1.15
CA ASP A 28 3.40 -6.89 2.43
C ASP A 28 4.58 -6.63 3.40
N PRO A 29 4.31 -6.28 4.68
CA PRO A 29 3.01 -6.20 5.36
C PRO A 29 2.28 -4.85 5.23
N TYR A 30 2.74 -3.91 4.41
CA TYR A 30 2.23 -2.54 4.37
C TYR A 30 1.10 -2.34 3.36
N LEU A 31 0.12 -1.53 3.75
CA LEU A 31 -0.79 -0.83 2.83
C LEU A 31 -0.29 0.59 2.61
N ILE A 32 -0.27 1.04 1.36
CA ILE A 32 0.28 2.34 0.97
C ILE A 32 -0.75 3.08 0.12
N ALA A 33 -1.05 4.31 0.52
CA ALA A 33 -1.91 5.23 -0.21
C ALA A 33 -1.12 6.49 -0.61
N TYR A 34 -1.29 6.92 -1.85
CA TYR A 34 -0.76 8.18 -2.35
C TYR A 34 -1.87 9.22 -2.40
N TYR A 35 -1.70 10.32 -1.67
CA TYR A 35 -2.71 11.38 -1.61
C TYR A 35 -2.04 12.75 -1.66
N TYR A 36 -2.38 13.55 -2.68
CA TYR A 36 -1.78 14.87 -2.94
C TYR A 36 -0.24 14.93 -2.88
N GLY A 37 0.43 13.89 -3.37
CA GLY A 37 1.90 13.81 -3.39
C GLY A 37 2.53 13.37 -2.07
N LEU A 38 1.72 13.10 -1.04
CA LEU A 38 2.15 12.49 0.22
C LEU A 38 1.97 10.97 0.16
N VAL A 39 2.83 10.27 0.91
CA VAL A 39 2.80 8.81 1.03
C VAL A 39 2.38 8.46 2.43
N PHE A 40 1.26 7.76 2.56
CA PHE A 40 0.77 7.24 3.81
C PHE A 40 0.91 5.72 3.84
N CYS A 41 1.36 5.17 4.96
CA CYS A 41 1.41 3.72 5.14
C CYS A 41 0.75 3.25 6.42
N LEU A 42 0.14 2.07 6.37
CA LEU A 42 -0.34 1.31 7.52
C LEU A 42 0.40 -0.03 7.52
N ASP A 43 1.03 -0.37 8.64
CA ASP A 43 1.66 -1.67 8.86
C ASP A 43 0.60 -2.66 9.35
N LEU A 44 0.26 -3.67 8.54
CA LEU A 44 -0.73 -4.68 8.95
C LEU A 44 -0.18 -5.61 10.04
N SER A 45 1.14 -5.71 10.23
CA SER A 45 1.74 -6.60 11.23
C SER A 45 1.57 -6.09 12.66
N THR A 46 1.24 -4.81 12.84
CA THR A 46 0.96 -4.21 14.15
C THR A 46 -0.51 -4.31 14.54
N LEU A 47 -1.38 -4.75 13.62
CA LEU A 47 -2.81 -4.84 13.83
C LEU A 47 -3.24 -6.24 14.31
N PRO A 48 -4.33 -6.33 15.10
CA PRO A 48 -4.99 -7.59 15.38
C PRO A 48 -5.49 -8.28 14.10
N ASP A 49 -5.51 -9.62 14.09
CA ASP A 49 -6.00 -10.42 12.95
C ASP A 49 -7.38 -10.00 12.42
N LYS A 50 -8.29 -9.59 13.32
CA LYS A 50 -9.61 -9.09 12.94
C LYS A 50 -9.54 -7.87 12.04
N ASP A 51 -8.63 -6.96 12.35
CA ASP A 51 -8.48 -5.66 11.68
C ASP A 51 -7.73 -5.86 10.36
N VAL A 52 -6.78 -6.80 10.31
CA VAL A 52 -6.15 -7.21 9.04
C VAL A 52 -7.19 -7.77 8.08
N ARG A 53 -8.09 -8.65 8.55
CA ARG A 53 -9.18 -9.20 7.72
C ARG A 53 -10.13 -8.11 7.23
N GLU A 54 -10.50 -7.19 8.12
CA GLU A 54 -11.34 -6.04 7.78
C GLU A 54 -10.68 -5.15 6.72
N ALA A 55 -9.41 -4.79 6.90
CA ALA A 55 -8.65 -3.98 5.95
C ALA A 55 -8.67 -4.61 4.54
N LEU A 56 -8.36 -5.91 4.46
CA LEU A 56 -8.32 -6.64 3.19
C LEU A 56 -9.70 -6.78 2.53
N GLN A 57 -10.77 -6.91 3.33
CA GLN A 57 -12.14 -6.97 2.80
C GLN A 57 -12.63 -5.61 2.31
N SER A 58 -12.43 -4.55 3.11
CA SER A 58 -12.87 -3.19 2.81
C SER A 58 -12.16 -2.62 1.58
N LEU A 59 -10.89 -2.99 1.38
CA LEU A 59 -10.06 -2.45 0.30
C LEU A 59 -9.96 -3.38 -0.93
N LYS A 60 -10.71 -4.49 -0.96
CA LYS A 60 -10.57 -5.57 -1.97
C LYS A 60 -10.65 -5.09 -3.43
N THR A 61 -11.45 -4.06 -3.70
CA THR A 61 -11.70 -3.56 -5.08
C THR A 61 -10.66 -2.54 -5.55
N LYS A 62 -9.87 -1.96 -4.64
CA LYS A 62 -8.89 -0.90 -4.93
C LYS A 62 -7.47 -1.25 -4.50
N THR A 63 -7.23 -2.48 -4.03
CA THR A 63 -5.90 -2.93 -3.60
C THR A 63 -5.19 -3.67 -4.72
N ILE A 64 -3.98 -3.25 -5.06
CA ILE A 64 -3.06 -4.03 -5.91
C ILE A 64 -1.97 -4.65 -5.03
N PHE A 65 -1.80 -5.97 -5.13
CA PHE A 65 -0.72 -6.68 -4.47
C PHE A 65 0.57 -6.58 -5.29
N VAL A 66 1.59 -5.95 -4.72
CA VAL A 66 2.89 -5.76 -5.36
C VAL A 66 3.86 -6.83 -4.85
N LYS A 67 4.14 -7.82 -5.71
CA LYS A 67 5.05 -8.93 -5.38
C LYS A 67 6.52 -8.53 -5.34
N SER A 68 6.94 -7.62 -6.22
CA SER A 68 8.32 -7.19 -6.33
C SER A 68 8.41 -5.85 -7.03
N ILE A 69 9.32 -4.98 -6.59
CA ILE A 69 9.67 -3.75 -7.29
C ILE A 69 10.90 -4.06 -8.14
N LYS A 70 10.80 -3.81 -9.45
CA LYS A 70 11.94 -3.89 -10.37
C LYS A 70 12.22 -2.52 -10.95
N THR A 71 13.49 -2.19 -11.07
CA THR A 71 13.92 -1.06 -11.87
C THR A 71 13.72 -1.37 -13.34
N THR A 72 13.54 -0.33 -14.15
CA THR A 72 13.46 -0.46 -15.62
C THR A 72 14.67 -1.21 -16.19
N LYS A 73 15.86 -0.98 -15.61
CA LYS A 73 17.10 -1.66 -16.02
C LYS A 73 17.06 -3.17 -15.80
N GLU A 74 16.53 -3.62 -14.66
CA GLU A 74 16.38 -5.05 -14.36
C GLU A 74 15.32 -5.71 -15.24
N LEU A 75 14.25 -4.97 -15.56
CA LEU A 75 13.18 -5.45 -16.41
C LEU A 75 13.66 -5.64 -17.86
N LEU A 76 14.39 -4.66 -18.41
CA LEU A 76 14.97 -4.73 -19.75
C LEU A 76 16.02 -5.85 -19.89
N ARG A 77 16.81 -6.10 -18.84
CA ARG A 77 17.77 -7.22 -18.83
C ARG A 77 17.09 -8.58 -18.98
N GLY A 78 15.91 -8.76 -18.37
CA GLY A 78 15.15 -10.01 -18.46
C GLY A 78 14.45 -10.24 -19.80
N LEU A 79 14.26 -9.18 -20.61
CA LEU A 79 13.66 -9.25 -21.95
C LEU A 79 14.69 -9.43 -23.07
N SER A 80 15.97 -9.31 -22.74
CA SER A 80 17.08 -9.45 -23.69
C SER A 80 17.70 -10.86 -23.68
N GLN A 81 17.05 -11.80 -22.99
CA GLN A 81 17.38 -13.23 -22.93
C GLN A 81 16.29 -14.04 -23.62
#